data_AF-A0A965XMD5-F1
#
_entry.id   AF-A0A965XMD5-F1
#
_cell.length_a   1.000
_cell.length_b   1.000
_cell.length_c   1.000
_cell.angle_alpha   90.00
_cell.angle_beta   90.00
_cell.angle_gamma   90.00
#
_symmetry.space_group_name_H-M   'P 1'
#
loop_
_entity.id
_entity.type
_entity.pdbx_description
1 polymer ?
#
loop_
_entity_poly.entity_id
_entity_poly.type
_entity_poly.pdbx_seq_one_letter_code
_entity_poly.pdbx_strand_id
1 'polypeptide(L)' 'MQRFYNSLKHELFCLFIFDSPEKLILGICEFIYVKYNHVRSHSCNCGRTPHAVTAL' A
#
# COMPACT_ATOMS: atom_id res chain seq x y z
N MET A 1 0.79 11.18 -4.44
CA MET A 1 1.95 10.26 -4.62
C MET A 1 2.92 10.27 -3.44
N GLN A 2 3.32 11.41 -2.86
CA GLN A 2 4.26 11.42 -1.71
C GLN A 2 3.84 10.53 -0.53
N ARG A 3 2.55 10.59 -0.12
CA ARG A 3 2.02 9.74 0.96
C ARG A 3 2.15 8.24 0.67
N PHE A 4 1.90 7.83 -0.59
CA PHE A 4 2.07 6.43 -1.00
C PHE A 4 3.53 5.98 -0.82
N TYR A 5 4.48 6.73 -1.39
CA TYR A 5 5.90 6.40 -1.31
C TYR A 5 6.40 6.37 0.14
N ASN A 6 5.99 7.33 0.96
CA ASN A 6 6.36 7.35 2.38
C ASN A 6 5.81 6.13 3.12
N SER A 7 4.54 5.77 2.91
CA SER A 7 3.96 4.58 3.54
C SER A 7 4.62 3.29 3.06
N LEU A 8 4.83 3.12 1.76
CA LEU A 8 5.51 1.93 1.21
C LEU A 8 6.93 1.80 1.77
N LYS A 9 7.69 2.91 1.83
CA LYS A 9 9.04 2.92 2.38
C LYS A 9 9.05 2.53 3.86
N HIS A 10 8.27 3.21 4.68
CA HIS A 10 8.33 3.04 6.14
C HIS A 10 7.67 1.75 6.64
N GLU A 11 6.66 1.23 5.95
CA GLU A 11 5.87 0.08 6.42
C GLU A 11 6.21 -1.22 5.71
N LEU A 12 7.02 -1.18 4.65
CA LEU A 12 7.53 -2.35 3.94
C LEU A 12 9.06 -2.36 3.93
N PHE A 13 9.68 -1.44 3.18
CA PHE A 13 11.13 -1.50 2.93
C PHE A 13 12.00 -1.26 4.17
N CYS A 14 11.57 -0.44 5.12
CA CYS A 14 12.32 -0.21 6.35
C CYS A 14 12.17 -1.34 7.38
N LEU A 15 11.14 -2.19 7.25
CA LEU A 15 10.82 -3.23 8.24
C LEU A 15 11.22 -4.64 7.79
N PHE A 16 11.30 -4.87 6.49
CA PHE A 16 11.54 -6.20 5.93
C PHE A 16 12.76 -6.19 5.01
N ILE A 17 13.56 -7.24 5.16
CA ILE A 17 14.62 -7.59 4.21
C ILE A 17 14.09 -8.77 3.40
N PHE A 18 14.14 -8.66 2.08
CA PHE A 18 13.69 -9.70 1.17
C PHE A 18 14.89 -10.49 0.67
N ASP A 19 14.79 -11.80 0.76
CA ASP A 19 15.82 -12.76 0.33
C ASP A 19 15.67 -13.20 -1.14
N SER A 20 14.58 -12.78 -1.81
CA SER A 20 14.38 -13.03 -3.23
C SER A 20 13.56 -11.91 -3.91
N PRO A 21 13.74 -11.69 -5.22
CA PRO A 21 12.96 -10.72 -5.96
C PRO A 21 11.47 -11.09 -6.01
N GLU A 22 11.12 -12.37 -6.04
CA GLU A 22 9.72 -12.84 -6.03
C GLU A 22 9.01 -12.45 -4.74
N LYS A 23 9.67 -12.63 -3.58
CA LYS A 23 9.13 -12.22 -2.28
C LYS A 23 9.00 -10.71 -2.16
N LEU A 24 9.96 -9.96 -2.71
CA LEU A 24 9.87 -8.51 -2.79
C LEU A 24 8.65 -8.08 -3.62
N ILE A 25 8.48 -8.65 -4.81
CA ILE A 25 7.35 -8.33 -5.69
C ILE A 25 6.04 -8.68 -5.00
N LEU A 26 5.94 -9.87 -4.38
CA LEU A 26 4.74 -10.28 -3.66
C LEU A 26 4.41 -9.31 -2.52
N GLY A 27 5.39 -8.94 -1.71
CA GLY A 27 5.19 -7.99 -0.60
C GLY A 27 4.75 -6.60 -1.07
N ILE A 28 5.28 -6.13 -2.21
CA ILE A 28 4.82 -4.89 -2.84
C ILE A 28 3.36 -5.02 -3.31
N CYS A 29 3.02 -6.12 -4.00
CA CYS A 29 1.67 -6.37 -4.50
C CYS A 29 0.65 -6.42 -3.35
N GLU A 30 0.95 -7.17 -2.29
CA GLU A 30 0.11 -7.25 -1.10
C GLU A 30 -0.04 -5.90 -0.40
N PHE A 31 1.06 -5.14 -0.28
CA PHE A 31 1.02 -3.80 0.31
C PHE A 31 0.10 -2.87 -0.49
N ILE A 32 0.24 -2.84 -1.82
CA ILE A 32 -0.54 -1.96 -2.69
C ILE A 32 -2.01 -2.37 -2.67
N TYR A 33 -2.29 -3.64 -2.94
CA TYR A 33 -3.65 -4.14 -3.07
C TYR A 33 -4.35 -4.11 -1.71
N VAL A 34 -3.84 -4.83 -0.72
CA VAL A 34 -4.55 -4.99 0.56
C VAL A 34 -4.40 -3.74 1.42
N LYS A 35 -3.16 -3.40 1.83
CA LYS A 35 -2.95 -2.35 2.83
C LYS A 35 -3.34 -0.98 2.32
N TYR A 36 -2.83 -0.57 1.17
CA TYR A 36 -2.98 0.80 0.71
C TYR A 36 -4.36 1.05 0.07
N ASN A 37 -4.84 0.16 -0.79
CA ASN A 37 -6.08 0.40 -1.53
C ASN A 37 -7.35 -0.11 -0.83
N HIS A 38 -7.29 -1.23 -0.12
CA HIS A 38 -8.48 -1.89 0.43
C HIS A 38 -8.69 -1.68 1.94
N VAL A 39 -7.63 -1.46 2.72
CA VAL A 39 -7.73 -1.26 4.18
C VAL A 39 -7.60 0.21 4.59
N ARG A 40 -6.69 0.96 3.96
CA ARG A 40 -6.37 2.32 4.41
C ARG A 40 -7.42 3.33 3.95
N SER A 41 -8.07 3.98 4.91
CA SER A 41 -8.90 5.16 4.66
C SER A 41 -8.06 6.38 4.33
N HIS A 42 -8.57 7.20 3.42
CA HIS A 42 -7.91 8.42 2.95
C HIS A 42 -8.79 9.62 3.29
N SER A 43 -8.23 10.63 3.95
CA SER A 43 -8.97 11.85 4.31
C SER A 43 -9.52 12.57 3.08
N CYS A 44 -8.75 12.60 1.98
CA CYS A 44 -9.18 13.14 0.69
C CYS A 44 -10.32 12.34 0.03
N ASN A 45 -10.59 11.12 0.51
CA ASN A 45 -11.65 10.25 0.05
C ASN A 45 -12.83 10.25 1.03
N CYS A 46 -13.01 11.33 1.82
CA CYS A 46 -13.99 11.41 2.90
C CYS A 46 -13.88 10.25 3.90
N GLY A 47 -12.66 9.79 4.19
CA GLY A 47 -12.41 8.66 5.08
C GLY A 47 -12.69 7.28 4.46
N ARG A 48 -13.00 7.20 3.16
CA ARG A 48 -13.13 5.93 2.44
C ARG A 48 -11.77 5.43 1.94
N THR A 49 -11.70 4.15 1.66
CA THR A 49 -10.52 3.53 1.06
C THR A 49 -10.44 3.91 -0.42
N PRO A 50 -9.24 3.91 -1.04
CA PRO A 50 -9.11 4.11 -2.48
C PRO A 50 -10.04 3.20 -3.29
N HIS A 51 -10.09 1.92 -2.94
CA HIS A 51 -10.94 0.96 -3.61
C HIS A 51 -12.43 1.37 -3.58
N ALA A 52 -12.93 1.83 -2.43
CA ALA A 52 -14.33 2.22 -2.25
C ALA A 52 -14.73 3.49 -3.02
N VAL A 53 -13.78 4.29 -3.52
CA VAL A 53 -14.06 5.49 -4.32
C VAL A 53 -13.75 5.28 -5.81
N THR A 54 -12.97 4.26 -6.15
CA THR A 54 -12.60 3.91 -7.53
C THR A 54 -13.50 2.84 -8.15
N ALA A 55 -14.32 2.13 -7.36
CA ALA A 55 -15.35 1.24 -7.89
C ALA A 55 -16.40 2.04 -8.69
N LEU A 56 -16.27 2.01 -10.02
CA LEU A 56 -17.30 2.41 -10.98
C LEU A 56 -18.41 1.36 -11.01
#